data_AF-A0A1V5GFD0-F1
#
_entry.id   AF-A0A1V5GFD0-F1
#
_cell.length_a   1.000
_cell.length_b   1.000
_cell.length_c   1.000
_cell.angle_alpha   90.00
_cell.angle_beta   90.00
_cell.angle_gamma   90.00
#
_symmetry.space_group_name_H-M   'P 1'
#
loop_
_entity.id
_entity.type
_entity.pdbx_description
1 polymer ?
#
loop_
_entity_poly.entity_id
_entity_poly.type
_entity_poly.pdbx_seq_one_letter_code
_entity_poly.pdbx_strand_id
1 'polypeptide(L)'
;MMICGRCGNMMVQGDFSMQKEGIGRKGGAFIYPVAVFYKDNEMICEAEGETTIGYYCPECGLLVGVFPLTHPTGFVGKYRQDLDDNVDKLPTKNCPECGSDIDVDYPRCPFCGYQF
;
A
#
# COMPACT_ATOMS: atom_id res chain seq x y z
N MET A 1 14.78 24.10 -2.79
CA MET A 1 15.75 23.87 -3.89
C MET A 1 16.14 22.40 -3.87
N MET A 2 15.91 21.67 -4.96
CA MET A 2 16.16 20.22 -5.06
C MET A 2 17.37 19.96 -5.97
N ILE A 3 18.22 19.02 -5.57
CA ILE A 3 19.38 18.58 -6.34
C ILE A 3 19.04 17.26 -7.04
N CYS A 4 19.40 17.15 -8.31
CA CYS A 4 19.15 15.96 -9.11
C CYS A 4 20.01 14.78 -8.61
N GLY A 5 19.36 13.74 -8.08
CA GLY A 5 20.05 12.53 -7.59
C GLY A 5 20.84 11.76 -8.65
N ARG A 6 20.59 12.01 -9.95
CA ARG A 6 21.31 11.37 -11.07
C ARG A 6 22.62 12.07 -11.47
N CYS A 7 22.63 13.40 -11.56
CA CYS A 7 23.76 14.16 -12.11
C CYS A 7 24.26 15.30 -11.22
N GLY A 8 23.64 15.53 -10.04
CA GLY A 8 24.08 16.52 -9.06
C GLY A 8 23.72 17.98 -9.35
N ASN A 9 23.07 18.28 -10.48
CA ASN A 9 22.69 19.64 -10.85
C ASN A 9 21.39 20.11 -10.18
N MET A 10 21.19 21.43 -10.11
CA MET A 10 19.95 22.00 -9.61
C MET A 10 18.77 21.65 -10.52
N MET A 11 17.63 21.33 -9.90
CA MET A 11 16.38 21.06 -10.61
C MET A 11 15.48 22.29 -10.61
N VAL A 12 14.74 22.46 -11.71
CA VAL A 12 13.68 23.46 -11.84
C VAL A 12 12.41 22.91 -11.19
N GLN A 13 11.76 23.71 -10.35
CA GLN A 13 10.48 23.38 -9.72
C GLN A 13 9.32 23.87 -10.59
N GLY A 14 8.24 23.10 -10.68
CA GLY A 14 7.01 23.48 -11.37
C GLY A 14 5.84 22.57 -11.02
N ASP A 15 4.76 22.65 -11.80
CA ASP A 15 3.63 21.72 -11.69
C ASP A 15 3.88 20.48 -12.54
N PHE A 16 3.79 19.30 -11.93
CA PHE A 16 3.81 18.00 -12.59
C PHE A 16 2.38 17.52 -12.79
N SER A 17 2.02 17.17 -14.03
CA SER A 17 0.70 16.63 -14.35
C SER A 17 0.81 15.28 -15.05
N MET A 18 -0.02 14.32 -14.63
CA MET A 18 -0.15 13.01 -15.27
C MET A 18 -1.30 13.05 -16.27
N GLN A 19 -0.98 13.22 -17.54
CA GLN A 19 -1.99 13.16 -18.60
C GLN A 19 -2.29 11.70 -18.97
N LYS A 20 -3.56 11.39 -19.21
CA LYS A 20 -3.98 10.09 -19.76
C LYS A 20 -4.09 10.23 -21.26
N GLU A 21 -3.18 9.62 -22.00
CA GLU A 21 -3.37 9.44 -23.44
C GLU A 21 -3.99 8.06 -23.67
N GLY A 22 -5.27 8.04 -24.05
CA GLY A 22 -5.98 6.82 -24.42
C GLY A 22 -6.18 6.74 -25.93
N ILE A 23 -5.75 5.65 -26.57
CA ILE A 23 -6.20 5.31 -27.93
C ILE A 23 -7.64 4.82 -27.80
N GLY A 24 -8.60 5.68 -28.15
CA GLY A 24 -10.04 5.40 -27.99
C GLY A 24 -10.45 4.08 -28.65
N ARG A 25 -10.79 3.08 -27.84
CA ARG A 25 -11.56 1.90 -28.27
C ARG A 25 -13.01 2.06 -27.79
N LYS A 26 -13.97 1.67 -28.64
CA LYS A 26 -15.40 1.68 -28.32
C LYS A 26 -15.67 0.81 -27.09
N GLY A 27 -16.27 1.40 -26.06
CA GLY A 27 -16.55 0.75 -24.76
C GLY A 27 -15.79 1.48 -23.66
N GLY A 28 -16.39 2.55 -23.13
CA GLY A 28 -15.75 3.47 -22.19
C GLY A 28 -15.16 2.76 -20.98
N ALA A 29 -13.88 3.02 -20.73
CA ALA A 29 -13.22 2.71 -19.46
C ALA A 29 -13.18 3.99 -18.63
N PHE A 30 -13.52 3.90 -17.33
CA PHE A 30 -13.19 4.96 -16.37
C PHE A 30 -11.67 4.96 -16.20
N ILE A 31 -10.99 5.89 -16.84
CA ILE A 31 -9.53 6.05 -16.72
C ILE A 31 -9.28 7.22 -15.76
N TYR A 32 -8.76 6.93 -14.57
CA TYR A 32 -8.22 7.91 -13.62
C TYR A 32 -6.71 7.66 -13.45
N PRO A 33 -5.87 8.71 -13.26
CA PRO A 33 -4.43 8.54 -13.24
C PRO A 33 -4.00 8.27 -11.81
N VAL A 34 -3.21 7.22 -11.63
CA VAL A 34 -2.65 6.86 -10.33
C VAL A 34 -1.15 6.78 -10.50
N ALA A 35 -0.41 7.45 -9.63
CA ALA A 35 1.03 7.24 -9.53
C ALA A 35 1.26 6.00 -8.66
N VAL A 36 1.98 5.00 -9.17
CA VAL A 36 2.27 3.76 -8.45
C VAL A 36 3.77 3.56 -8.36
N PHE A 37 4.27 3.20 -7.18
CA PHE A 37 5.68 2.91 -6.94
C PHE A 37 5.87 1.41 -6.64
N TYR A 38 6.77 0.78 -7.39
CA TYR A 38 7.14 -0.61 -7.24
C TYR A 38 8.58 -0.76 -6.77
N LYS A 39 8.85 -1.80 -5.99
CA LYS A 39 10.19 -2.27 -5.66
C LYS A 39 10.21 -3.79 -5.75
N ASP A 40 11.15 -4.37 -6.48
CA ASP A 40 11.31 -5.83 -6.61
C ASP A 40 10.00 -6.54 -7.06
N ASN A 41 9.25 -5.93 -7.99
CA ASN A 41 7.92 -6.34 -8.47
C ASN A 41 6.79 -6.31 -7.44
N GLU A 42 7.02 -5.82 -6.23
CA GLU A 42 6.00 -5.59 -5.22
C GLU A 42 5.51 -4.13 -5.30
N MET A 43 4.19 -3.93 -5.28
CA MET A 43 3.61 -2.59 -5.18
C MET A 43 3.77 -2.10 -3.74
N ILE A 44 4.36 -0.92 -3.58
CA ILE A 44 4.74 -0.38 -2.28
C ILE A 44 3.82 0.78 -1.86
N CYS A 45 3.48 1.65 -2.80
CA CYS A 45 2.52 2.72 -2.56
C CYS A 45 1.87 3.20 -3.85
N GLU A 46 0.70 3.81 -3.68
CA GLU A 46 -0.01 4.53 -4.72
C GLU A 46 -0.36 5.95 -4.24
N ALA A 47 -0.54 6.87 -5.19
CA ALA A 47 -1.03 8.21 -4.93
C ALA A 47 -2.04 8.60 -6.00
N GLU A 48 -3.20 9.05 -5.53
CA GLU A 48 -4.24 9.63 -6.37
C GLU A 48 -3.93 11.11 -6.65
N GLY A 49 -4.27 11.58 -7.85
CA GLY A 49 -4.19 12.99 -8.21
C GLY A 49 -3.63 13.22 -9.61
N GLU A 50 -4.16 14.24 -10.29
CA GLU A 50 -3.76 14.60 -11.66
C GLU A 50 -2.57 15.56 -11.70
N THR A 51 -2.32 16.28 -10.60
CA THR A 51 -1.32 17.34 -10.50
C THR A 51 -0.62 17.32 -9.16
N THR A 52 0.70 17.54 -9.16
CA THR A 52 1.48 17.72 -7.94
C THR A 52 2.70 18.61 -8.17
N ILE A 53 3.50 18.90 -7.14
CA ILE A 53 4.78 19.59 -7.28
C ILE A 53 5.76 18.68 -8.04
N GLY A 54 6.31 19.20 -9.13
CA GLY A 54 7.30 18.58 -9.98
C GLY A 54 8.67 19.21 -9.88
N TYR A 55 9.68 18.40 -10.18
CA TYR A 55 11.04 18.84 -10.41
C TYR A 55 11.57 18.26 -11.72
N TYR A 56 12.10 19.12 -12.58
CA TYR A 56 12.73 18.73 -13.84
C TYR A 56 14.20 19.13 -13.86
N CYS A 57 15.08 18.19 -14.21
CA CYS A 57 16.49 18.46 -14.42
C CYS A 57 16.75 18.72 -15.91
N PRO A 58 17.10 19.96 -16.32
CA PRO A 58 17.33 20.28 -17.73
C PRO A 58 18.59 19.61 -18.31
N GLU A 59 19.55 19.23 -17.45
CA GLU A 59 20.84 18.69 -17.87
C GLU A 59 20.78 17.19 -18.23
N CYS A 60 19.95 16.41 -17.54
CA CYS A 60 19.87 14.95 -17.75
C CYS A 60 18.46 14.43 -18.05
N GLY A 61 17.47 15.33 -18.10
CA GLY A 61 16.07 15.00 -18.40
C GLY A 61 15.33 14.29 -17.26
N LEU A 62 15.88 14.22 -16.05
CA LEU A 62 15.19 13.59 -14.91
C LEU A 62 13.94 14.40 -14.54
N LEU A 63 12.79 13.74 -14.54
CA LEU A 63 11.52 14.29 -14.09
C LEU A 63 11.06 13.55 -12.82
N VAL A 64 10.70 14.30 -11.78
CA VAL A 64 10.26 13.77 -10.49
C VAL A 64 8.99 14.47 -10.05
N GLY A 65 7.94 13.72 -9.71
CA GLY A 65 6.76 14.24 -9.02
C GLY A 65 6.83 13.93 -7.52
N VAL A 66 6.38 14.87 -6.68
CA VAL A 66 6.32 14.68 -5.22
C VAL A 66 4.87 14.45 -4.80
N PHE A 67 4.53 13.28 -4.30
CA PHE A 67 3.16 12.95 -3.88
C PHE A 67 3.08 12.91 -2.35
N PRO A 68 2.50 13.93 -1.67
CA PRO A 68 2.55 14.01 -0.21
C PRO A 68 1.52 13.12 0.50
N LEU A 69 0.44 12.71 -0.19
CA LEU A 69 -0.63 11.87 0.35
C LEU A 69 -0.62 10.52 -0.37
N THR A 70 0.29 9.63 0.03
CA THR A 70 0.39 8.28 -0.54
C THR A 70 -0.33 7.26 0.33
N HIS A 71 -0.98 6.30 -0.29
CA HIS A 71 -1.55 5.13 0.37
C HIS A 71 -0.56 3.96 0.28
N PRO A 72 0.08 3.55 1.40
CA PRO A 72 0.95 2.38 1.39
C PRO A 72 0.10 1.10 1.28
N THR A 73 0.57 0.15 0.49
CA THR A 73 -0.15 -1.12 0.22
C THR A 73 0.30 -2.25 1.16
N GLY A 74 1.18 -1.92 2.12
CA GLY A 74 1.72 -2.80 3.15
C GLY A 74 2.61 -2.05 4.14
N PHE A 75 3.33 -2.78 4.97
CA PHE A 75 4.26 -2.21 5.94
C PHE A 75 5.64 -1.95 5.32
N VAL A 76 5.90 -0.73 4.86
CA VAL A 76 7.15 -0.37 4.17
C VAL A 76 8.17 0.27 5.12
N GLY A 77 9.45 -0.01 4.91
CA GLY A 77 10.56 0.65 5.62
C GLY A 77 10.65 0.24 7.10
N LYS A 78 10.75 1.22 8.01
CA LYS A 78 10.88 0.97 9.46
C LYS A 78 9.65 0.29 10.10
N TYR A 79 8.56 0.17 9.34
CA TYR A 79 7.32 -0.43 9.80
C TYR A 79 7.13 -1.86 9.31
N ARG A 80 8.02 -2.39 8.46
CA ARG A 80 7.99 -3.78 7.98
C ARG A 80 8.02 -4.69 9.22
N GLN A 81 6.84 -5.09 9.67
CA GLN A 81 6.72 -6.08 10.71
C GLN A 81 6.97 -7.42 10.02
N ASP A 82 7.97 -8.14 10.50
CA ASP A 82 8.10 -9.57 10.24
C ASP A 82 6.97 -10.26 11.02
N LEU A 83 5.73 -10.06 10.57
CA LEU A 83 4.60 -10.84 11.05
C LEU A 83 4.86 -12.25 10.52
N ASP A 84 5.38 -13.10 11.41
CA ASP A 84 5.37 -14.53 11.18
C ASP A 84 3.89 -14.94 11.06
N ASP A 85 3.43 -15.13 9.82
CA ASP A 85 2.09 -15.64 9.51
C ASP A 85 1.82 -17.02 10.14
N ASN A 86 2.79 -17.63 10.85
CA ASN A 86 2.58 -18.83 11.67
C ASN A 86 2.09 -18.58 13.11
N VAL A 87 1.87 -17.34 13.54
CA VAL A 87 1.26 -17.06 14.87
C VAL A 87 -0.28 -17.10 14.78
N ASP A 88 -0.86 -18.15 14.20
CA ASP A 88 -2.32 -18.25 14.02
C ASP A 88 -2.87 -19.62 14.46
N LYS A 89 -2.44 -20.09 15.63
CA LYS A 89 -3.25 -21.02 16.42
C LYS A 89 -3.24 -20.61 17.88
N LEU A 90 -4.21 -19.78 18.25
CA LEU A 90 -4.59 -19.62 19.66
C LEU A 90 -4.89 -21.02 20.23
N PRO A 91 -4.42 -21.35 21.44
CA PRO A 91 -4.67 -22.66 22.02
C PRO A 91 -6.18 -22.88 22.16
N THR A 92 -6.69 -23.99 21.61
CA THR A 92 -8.11 -24.34 21.68
C THR A 92 -8.37 -25.46 22.70
N LYS A 93 -9.58 -25.50 23.24
CA LYS A 93 -10.12 -26.54 24.12
C LYS A 93 -11.43 -27.07 23.56
N ASN A 94 -11.70 -28.36 23.82
CA ASN A 94 -12.97 -28.97 23.44
C ASN A 94 -14.03 -28.81 24.54
N CYS A 95 -15.25 -28.43 24.14
CA CYS A 95 -16.39 -28.44 25.04
C CYS A 95 -16.80 -29.88 25.40
N PRO A 96 -16.88 -30.25 26.70
CA PRO A 96 -17.26 -31.61 27.09
C PRO A 96 -18.73 -31.96 26.77
N GLU A 97 -19.59 -30.96 26.62
CA GLU A 97 -21.02 -31.17 26.33
C GLU A 97 -21.33 -31.26 24.84
N CYS A 98 -20.84 -30.32 24.03
CA CYS A 98 -21.19 -30.27 22.60
C CYS A 98 -20.06 -30.69 21.66
N GLY A 99 -18.86 -30.98 22.18
CA GLY A 99 -17.71 -31.40 21.40
C GLY A 99 -17.12 -30.33 20.48
N SER A 100 -17.56 -29.08 20.61
CA SER A 100 -17.05 -27.97 19.80
C SER A 100 -15.67 -27.54 20.25
N ASP A 101 -14.78 -27.32 19.29
CA ASP A 101 -13.45 -26.75 19.48
C ASP A 101 -13.57 -25.23 19.64
N ILE A 102 -13.10 -24.70 20.76
CA ILE A 102 -13.24 -23.29 21.13
C ILE A 102 -11.94 -22.75 21.70
N ASP A 103 -11.74 -21.43 21.66
CA ASP A 103 -10.57 -20.80 22.29
C ASP A 103 -10.54 -21.08 23.81
N VAL A 104 -9.34 -21.33 24.36
CA VAL A 104 -9.12 -21.57 25.80
C VAL A 104 -9.63 -20.42 26.65
N ASP A 105 -9.57 -19.19 26.13
CA ASP A 105 -9.96 -17.99 26.87
C ASP A 105 -11.47 -17.82 27.06
N TYR A 106 -12.31 -18.63 26.41
CA TYR A 106 -13.76 -18.58 26.63
C TYR A 106 -14.14 -19.19 27.99
N PRO A 107 -14.70 -18.40 28.94
CA PRO A 107 -15.17 -18.93 30.22
C PRO A 107 -16.45 -19.78 30.07
N ARG A 108 -17.14 -19.66 28.94
CA ARG A 108 -18.36 -20.38 28.61
C ARG A 108 -18.39 -20.75 27.13
N CYS A 109 -18.90 -21.93 26.81
CA CYS A 109 -19.05 -22.38 25.44
C CYS A 109 -20.10 -21.52 24.71
N PRO A 110 -19.74 -20.86 23.59
CA PRO A 110 -20.68 -20.03 22.84
C PRO A 110 -21.75 -20.85 22.11
N PHE A 111 -21.55 -22.15 21.93
CA PHE A 111 -22.47 -23.02 21.19
C PHE A 111 -23.54 -23.66 22.08
N CYS A 112 -23.21 -24.05 23.31
CA CYS A 112 -24.15 -24.74 24.20
C CYS A 112 -24.34 -24.06 25.57
N GLY A 113 -23.56 -23.04 25.90
CA GLY A 113 -23.65 -22.33 27.17
C GLY A 113 -23.00 -23.05 28.37
N TYR A 114 -22.30 -24.16 28.16
CA TYR A 114 -21.55 -24.86 29.21
C TYR A 114 -20.46 -23.97 29.81
N GLN A 115 -20.37 -23.91 31.12
CA GLN A 115 -19.37 -23.11 31.84
C GLN A 115 -18.15 -23.99 32.18
N PHE A 116 -16.97 -23.56 31.74
CA PHE A 116 -15.71 -24.32 31.88
C PHE A 116 -15.09 -24.23 33.27
#